data_AF-A0A1Q5KCW7-F1
#
_entry.id   AF-A0A1Q5KCW7-F1
#
_cell.length_a   1.000
_cell.length_b   1.000
_cell.length_c   1.000
_cell.angle_alpha   90.00
_cell.angle_beta   90.00
_cell.angle_gamma   90.00
#
_symmetry.space_group_name_H-M   'P 1'
#
loop_
_entity.id
_entity.type
_entity.pdbx_description
1 polymer ?
#
loop_
_entity_poly.entity_id
_entity_poly.type
_entity_poly.pdbx_seq_one_letter_code
_entity_poly.pdbx_strand_id
1 'polypeptide(L)'
;MNLSARLNRLFETIHPKERGPYNSHEVAEAIAERGGKITEEQVERLRNGTWDPTSYEQFGALASFFGVPLAYFADDAVATQVGIDLDLLDALKAQGTDPRQIALRAVADLDDEALEALVPVIQHLRHAGKRQRM
;
A
#
# COMPACT_ATOMS: atom_id res chain seq x y z
N MET A 1 -13.38 -5.30 -4.74
CA MET A 1 -12.17 -6.15 -4.58
C MET A 1 -12.33 -6.88 -3.26
N ASN A 2 -12.12 -8.20 -3.20
CA ASN A 2 -12.24 -8.95 -1.94
C ASN A 2 -11.01 -8.73 -1.04
N LEU A 3 -11.09 -9.18 0.21
CA LEU A 3 -10.03 -8.97 1.20
C LEU A 3 -8.68 -9.54 0.76
N SER A 4 -8.68 -10.78 0.25
CA SER A 4 -7.45 -11.44 -0.20
C SER A 4 -6.78 -10.69 -1.33
N ALA A 5 -7.54 -10.19 -2.32
CA ALA A 5 -6.99 -9.38 -3.40
C ALA A 5 -6.45 -8.04 -2.89
N ARG A 6 -7.12 -7.39 -1.94
CA ARG A 6 -6.62 -6.17 -1.29
C ARG A 6 -5.31 -6.40 -0.56
N LEU A 7 -5.19 -7.51 0.17
CA LEU A 7 -3.98 -7.86 0.90
C LEU A 7 -2.84 -8.21 -0.05
N ASN A 8 -3.09 -9.04 -1.06
CA ASN A 8 -2.06 -9.40 -2.05
C ASN A 8 -1.53 -8.19 -2.80
N ARG A 9 -2.38 -7.19 -3.10
CA ARG A 9 -1.95 -5.92 -3.68
C ARG A 9 -0.93 -5.19 -2.80
N LEU A 10 -1.12 -5.21 -1.47
CA LEU A 10 -0.16 -4.59 -0.54
C LEU A 10 1.17 -5.35 -0.53
N PHE A 11 1.15 -6.68 -0.55
CA PHE A 11 2.36 -7.51 -0.63
C PHE A 11 3.18 -7.19 -1.90
N GLU A 12 2.50 -7.06 -3.03
CA GLU A 12 3.13 -6.78 -4.33
C GLU A 12 3.71 -5.37 -4.43
N THR A 13 3.03 -4.38 -3.86
CA THR A 13 3.42 -2.97 -4.03
C THR A 13 4.27 -2.44 -2.87
N ILE A 14 4.06 -2.89 -1.64
CA ILE A 14 4.74 -2.34 -0.46
C ILE A 14 5.82 -3.31 -0.01
N HIS A 15 7.05 -3.08 -0.50
CA HIS A 15 8.25 -3.81 -0.10
C HIS A 15 9.49 -2.93 -0.33
N PRO A 16 10.61 -3.21 0.36
CA PRO A 16 11.85 -2.44 0.19
C PRO A 16 12.35 -2.52 -1.25
N LYS A 17 12.94 -1.43 -1.76
CA LYS A 17 13.41 -1.33 -3.16
C LYS A 17 14.47 -2.39 -3.52
N GLU A 18 15.27 -2.80 -2.55
CA GLU A 18 16.41 -3.70 -2.74
C GLU A 18 16.02 -5.18 -2.83
N ARG A 19 14.75 -5.52 -2.58
CA ARG A 19 14.26 -6.90 -2.58
C ARG A 19 12.84 -7.00 -3.13
N GLY A 20 12.40 -8.22 -3.39
CA GLY A 20 11.03 -8.51 -3.84
C GLY A 20 9.97 -8.33 -2.74
N PRO A 21 8.71 -8.71 -3.05
CA PRO A 21 7.60 -8.76 -2.11
C PRO A 21 7.93 -9.50 -0.81
N TYR A 22 7.26 -9.11 0.29
CA TYR A 22 7.32 -9.88 1.53
C TYR A 22 6.76 -11.30 1.33
N ASN A 23 7.24 -12.26 2.11
CA ASN A 23 6.55 -13.55 2.28
C ASN A 23 5.68 -13.55 3.55
N SER A 24 4.82 -14.56 3.70
CA SER A 24 3.88 -14.64 4.82
C SER A 24 4.58 -14.77 6.18
N HIS A 25 5.70 -15.51 6.25
CA HIS A 25 6.54 -15.64 7.44
C HIS A 25 7.09 -14.30 7.90
N GLU A 26 7.72 -13.54 6.99
CA GLU A 26 8.32 -12.22 7.28
C GLU A 26 7.31 -11.23 7.85
N VAL A 27 6.08 -11.23 7.31
CA VAL A 27 5.02 -10.34 7.81
C VAL A 27 4.56 -10.77 9.20
N ALA A 28 4.34 -12.07 9.41
CA ALA A 28 3.94 -12.59 10.72
C ALA A 28 5.00 -12.33 11.79
N GLU A 29 6.27 -12.57 11.49
CA GLU A 29 7.41 -12.31 12.37
C GLU A 29 7.52 -10.82 12.73
N ALA A 30 7.49 -9.93 11.73
CA ALA A 30 7.58 -8.49 11.96
C ALA A 30 6.39 -7.94 12.75
N ILE A 31 5.20 -8.53 12.60
CA ILE A 31 4.03 -8.18 13.41
C ILE A 31 4.21 -8.69 14.86
N ALA A 32 4.72 -9.91 15.04
CA ALA A 32 4.97 -10.50 16.35
C ALA A 32 6.02 -9.70 17.15
N GLU A 33 7.09 -9.24 16.51
CA GLU A 33 8.11 -8.38 17.12
C GLU A 33 7.53 -7.06 17.68
N ARG A 34 6.43 -6.58 17.09
CA ARG A 34 5.69 -5.37 17.51
C ARG A 34 4.56 -5.68 18.50
N GLY A 35 4.47 -6.91 18.99
CA GLY A 35 3.46 -7.35 19.95
C GLY A 35 2.12 -7.76 19.34
N GLY A 36 2.00 -7.79 18.00
CA GLY A 36 0.81 -8.26 17.32
C GLY A 36 0.70 -9.79 17.32
N LYS A 37 -0.52 -10.30 17.15
CA LYS A 37 -0.82 -11.74 17.23
C LYS A 37 -1.39 -12.26 15.91
N ILE A 38 -0.50 -12.59 14.99
CA ILE A 38 -0.85 -13.27 13.73
C ILE A 38 0.23 -14.30 13.38
N THR A 39 -0.18 -15.48 12.94
CA THR A 39 0.74 -16.55 12.51
C THR A 39 0.93 -16.54 11.00
N GLU A 40 2.03 -17.13 10.52
CA GLU A 40 2.28 -17.32 9.08
C GLU A 40 1.10 -18.01 8.38
N GLU A 41 0.61 -19.12 8.94
CA GLU A 41 -0.52 -19.87 8.39
C GLU A 41 -1.78 -18.99 8.27
N GLN A 42 -2.04 -18.12 9.26
CA GLN A 42 -3.16 -17.18 9.19
C GLN A 42 -2.97 -16.18 8.05
N VAL A 43 -1.76 -15.63 7.88
CA VAL A 43 -1.44 -14.73 6.75
C VAL A 43 -1.63 -15.44 5.42
N GLU A 44 -1.18 -16.68 5.27
CA GLU A 44 -1.38 -17.47 4.04
C GLU A 44 -2.85 -17.69 3.72
N ARG A 45 -3.65 -18.09 4.72
CA ARG A 45 -5.09 -18.29 4.55
C ARG A 45 -5.82 -17.01 4.14
N LEU A 46 -5.41 -15.86 4.68
CA LEU A 46 -5.91 -14.54 4.24
C LEU A 46 -5.57 -14.26 2.79
N ARG A 47 -4.32 -14.48 2.40
CA ARG A 47 -3.85 -14.26 1.03
C ARG A 47 -4.54 -15.17 0.02
N ASN A 48 -4.89 -16.38 0.43
CA ASN A 48 -5.63 -17.35 -0.38
C ASN A 48 -7.15 -17.12 -0.36
N GLY A 49 -7.66 -16.26 0.53
CA GLY A 49 -9.09 -16.02 0.70
C GLY A 49 -9.87 -17.22 1.26
N THR A 50 -9.17 -18.13 1.95
CA THR A 50 -9.79 -19.31 2.60
C THR A 50 -10.18 -19.04 4.05
N TRP A 51 -9.95 -17.82 4.51
CA TRP A 51 -10.27 -17.34 5.84
C TRP A 51 -10.30 -15.80 5.83
N ASP A 52 -11.11 -15.21 6.70
CA ASP A 52 -11.11 -13.78 7.00
C ASP A 52 -10.79 -13.58 8.48
N PRO A 53 -10.04 -12.53 8.88
CA PRO A 53 -9.72 -12.26 10.26
C PRO A 53 -10.99 -11.92 11.03
N THR A 54 -11.20 -12.59 12.16
CA THR A 54 -12.34 -12.33 13.03
C THR A 54 -12.09 -11.20 14.03
N SER A 55 -10.87 -10.68 14.15
CA SER A 55 -10.53 -9.62 15.11
C SER A 55 -10.02 -8.34 14.46
N TYR A 56 -10.49 -7.20 14.98
CA TYR A 56 -9.99 -5.86 14.65
C TYR A 56 -8.48 -5.72 14.92
N GLU A 57 -7.96 -6.45 15.90
CA GLU A 57 -6.53 -6.45 16.27
C GLU A 57 -5.66 -6.98 15.12
N GLN A 58 -6.06 -8.07 14.47
CA GLN A 58 -5.31 -8.66 13.35
C GLN A 58 -5.32 -7.74 12.12
N PHE A 59 -6.47 -7.15 11.80
CA PHE A 59 -6.55 -6.15 10.73
C PHE A 59 -5.71 -4.90 11.06
N GLY A 60 -5.74 -4.43 12.30
CA GLY A 60 -4.93 -3.31 12.76
C GLY A 60 -3.43 -3.58 12.63
N ALA A 61 -3.00 -4.78 13.00
CA ALA A 61 -1.61 -5.20 12.87
C ALA A 61 -1.15 -5.25 11.40
N LEU A 62 -1.97 -5.83 10.51
CA LEU A 62 -1.68 -5.86 9.07
C LEU A 62 -1.65 -4.45 8.45
N ALA A 63 -2.64 -3.62 8.80
CA ALA A 63 -2.72 -2.24 8.34
C ALA A 63 -1.48 -1.43 8.76
N SER A 64 -1.09 -1.56 10.04
CA SER A 64 0.09 -0.90 10.60
C SER A 64 1.39 -1.41 9.97
N PHE A 65 1.50 -2.71 9.71
CA PHE A 65 2.66 -3.28 9.03
C PHE A 65 2.85 -2.69 7.62
N PHE A 66 1.76 -2.61 6.84
CA PHE A 66 1.79 -2.09 5.47
C PHE A 66 1.70 -0.56 5.39
N GLY A 67 1.47 0.13 6.50
CA GLY A 67 1.35 1.60 6.52
C GLY A 67 0.09 2.12 5.83
N VAL A 68 -1.01 1.35 5.83
CA VAL A 68 -2.30 1.76 5.27
C VAL A 68 -3.34 1.99 6.37
N PRO A 69 -4.38 2.82 6.14
CA PRO A 69 -5.48 2.95 7.09
C PRO A 69 -6.20 1.61 7.29
N LEU A 70 -6.60 1.30 8.52
CA LEU A 70 -7.39 0.09 8.83
C LEU A 70 -8.66 -0.03 7.97
N ALA A 71 -9.31 1.09 7.69
CA ALA A 71 -10.49 1.17 6.85
C ALA A 71 -10.27 0.65 5.42
N TYR A 72 -9.03 0.57 4.94
CA TYR A 72 -8.69 -0.04 3.64
C TYR A 72 -9.29 -1.44 3.47
N PHE A 73 -9.36 -2.22 4.55
CA PHE A 73 -9.86 -3.58 4.48
C PHE A 73 -11.40 -3.68 4.46
N ALA A 74 -12.13 -2.64 4.86
CA ALA A 74 -13.58 -2.68 5.04
C ALA A 74 -14.37 -1.63 4.25
N ASP A 75 -13.77 -0.49 3.93
CA ASP A 75 -14.41 0.64 3.24
C ASP A 75 -13.92 0.72 1.79
N ASP A 76 -14.86 0.60 0.84
CA ASP A 76 -14.59 0.62 -0.59
C ASP A 76 -14.07 1.97 -1.10
N ALA A 77 -14.49 3.07 -0.49
CA ALA A 77 -14.02 4.42 -0.85
C ALA A 77 -12.56 4.59 -0.42
N VAL A 78 -12.24 4.18 0.81
CA VAL A 78 -10.84 4.16 1.30
C VAL A 78 -9.98 3.21 0.48
N ALA A 79 -10.49 2.02 0.16
CA ALA A 79 -9.78 1.06 -0.69
C ALA A 79 -9.48 1.62 -2.09
N THR A 80 -10.41 2.38 -2.66
CA THR A 80 -10.22 3.04 -3.95
C THR A 80 -9.12 4.10 -3.87
N GLN A 81 -9.12 4.94 -2.84
CA GLN A 81 -8.12 5.98 -2.66
C GLN A 81 -6.71 5.39 -2.43
N VAL A 82 -6.58 4.40 -1.56
CA VAL A 82 -5.30 3.71 -1.35
C VAL A 82 -4.85 3.01 -2.62
N GLY A 83 -5.76 2.37 -3.37
CA GLY A 83 -5.43 1.74 -4.66
C GLY A 83 -4.82 2.72 -5.66
N ILE A 84 -5.35 3.94 -5.73
CA ILE A 84 -4.77 5.02 -6.54
C ILE A 84 -3.33 5.35 -6.11
N ASP A 85 -3.07 5.42 -4.82
CA ASP A 85 -1.74 5.75 -4.28
C ASP A 85 -0.74 4.61 -4.56
N LEU A 86 -1.19 3.36 -4.46
CA LEU A 86 -0.41 2.17 -4.83
C LEU A 86 -0.06 2.15 -6.33
N ASP A 87 -1.00 2.52 -7.20
CA ASP A 87 -0.76 2.62 -8.64
C ASP A 87 0.29 3.70 -8.97
N LEU A 88 0.26 4.83 -8.25
CA LEU A 88 1.28 5.86 -8.37
C LEU A 88 2.65 5.34 -7.92
N LEU A 89 2.72 4.66 -6.77
CA LEU A 89 3.96 4.07 -6.28
C LEU A 89 4.57 3.07 -7.28
N ASP A 90 3.77 2.21 -7.89
CA ASP A 90 4.23 1.28 -8.93
C ASP A 90 4.74 2.01 -10.17
N ALA A 91 4.03 3.05 -10.62
CA ALA A 91 4.46 3.86 -11.76
C ALA A 91 5.80 4.54 -11.51
N LEU A 92 6.03 5.06 -10.29
CA LEU A 92 7.30 5.67 -9.90
C LEU A 92 8.44 4.66 -9.85
N LYS A 93 8.20 3.46 -9.28
CA LYS A 93 9.17 2.36 -9.26
C LYS A 93 9.54 1.91 -10.69
N ALA A 94 8.57 1.81 -11.59
CA ALA A 94 8.79 1.41 -12.98
C ALA A 94 9.68 2.40 -13.75
N GLN A 95 9.69 3.68 -13.35
CA GLN A 95 10.56 4.71 -13.92
C GLN A 95 11.94 4.76 -13.22
N GLY A 96 12.28 3.79 -12.38
CA GLY A 96 13.55 3.72 -11.64
C GLY A 96 13.72 4.77 -10.54
N THR A 97 12.70 5.60 -10.32
CA THR A 97 12.77 6.71 -9.36
C THR A 97 12.47 6.21 -7.96
N ASP A 98 13.28 6.57 -6.97
CA ASP A 98 12.95 6.29 -5.56
C ASP A 98 11.80 7.23 -5.13
N PRO A 99 10.62 6.72 -4.74
CA PRO A 99 9.51 7.55 -4.28
C PRO A 99 9.90 8.46 -3.11
N ARG A 100 10.86 8.04 -2.27
CA ARG A 100 11.39 8.88 -1.18
C ARG A 100 12.15 10.09 -1.69
N GLN A 101 12.85 9.99 -2.82
CA GLN A 101 13.52 11.15 -3.42
C GLN A 101 12.53 12.14 -4.05
N ILE A 102 11.39 11.66 -4.54
CA ILE A 102 10.30 12.53 -5.00
C ILE A 102 9.63 13.19 -3.80
N ALA A 103 9.27 12.43 -2.77
CA ALA A 103 8.72 12.99 -1.54
C ALA A 103 9.68 13.99 -0.89
N LEU A 104 10.98 13.70 -0.81
CA LEU A 104 11.97 14.65 -0.30
C LEU A 104 12.11 15.90 -1.18
N ARG A 105 12.10 15.78 -2.52
CA ARG A 105 12.07 16.96 -3.41
C ARG A 105 10.77 17.75 -3.34
N ALA A 106 9.66 17.07 -3.09
CA ALA A 106 8.33 17.66 -2.99
C ALA A 106 8.01 18.19 -1.59
N VAL A 107 8.74 17.79 -0.54
CA VAL A 107 8.42 18.16 0.85
C VAL A 107 9.54 18.99 1.49
N ALA A 108 10.78 18.93 0.98
CA ALA A 108 11.87 19.75 1.52
C ALA A 108 11.69 21.26 1.30
N ASP A 109 10.88 21.68 0.32
CA ASP A 109 10.69 23.09 -0.05
C ASP A 109 9.21 23.49 -0.22
N LEU A 110 8.25 22.61 0.06
CA LEU A 110 6.83 22.92 -0.13
C LEU A 110 6.13 22.97 1.23
N ASP A 111 5.44 24.08 1.47
CA ASP A 111 4.45 24.20 2.54
C ASP A 111 3.17 23.45 2.17
N ASP A 112 2.26 23.31 3.14
CA ASP A 112 1.03 22.53 3.00
C ASP A 112 0.17 23.01 1.80
N GLU A 113 0.22 24.30 1.50
CA GLU A 113 -0.51 24.92 0.39
C GLU A 113 0.07 24.53 -0.98
N ALA A 114 1.40 24.48 -1.11
CA ALA A 114 2.05 24.01 -2.33
C ALA A 114 1.91 22.49 -2.52
N LEU A 115 1.80 21.72 -1.43
CA LEU A 115 1.51 20.29 -1.48
C LEU A 115 0.07 20.02 -1.99
N GLU A 116 -0.92 20.78 -1.51
CA GLU A 116 -2.30 20.72 -2.02
C GLU A 116 -2.37 21.10 -3.50
N ALA A 117 -1.62 22.11 -3.93
CA ALA A 117 -1.58 22.55 -5.32
C ALA A 117 -0.97 21.51 -6.29
N LEU A 118 -0.18 20.56 -5.80
CA LEU A 118 0.39 19.48 -6.61
C LEU A 118 -0.57 18.31 -6.85
N VAL A 119 -1.57 18.12 -5.98
CA VAL A 119 -2.55 17.03 -6.09
C VAL A 119 -3.26 17.03 -7.47
N PRO A 120 -3.77 18.17 -7.98
CA PRO A 120 -4.39 18.23 -9.32
C PRO A 120 -3.43 17.91 -10.46
N VAL A 121 -2.15 18.28 -10.33
CA VAL A 121 -1.13 18.05 -11.37
C VAL A 121 -0.80 16.58 -11.49
N ILE A 122 -0.62 15.89 -10.35
CA ILE A 122 -0.42 14.45 -10.30
C ILE A 122 -1.64 13.72 -10.88
N GLN A 123 -2.86 14.16 -10.53
CA GLN A 123 -4.09 13.62 -11.08
C GLN A 123 -4.18 13.83 -12.61
N HIS A 124 -3.77 14.99 -13.13
CA HIS A 124 -3.77 15.27 -14.56
C HIS A 124 -2.79 14.38 -15.33
N LEU A 125 -1.57 14.21 -14.83
CA LEU A 125 -0.56 13.33 -15.43
C LEU A 125 -1.04 11.87 -15.49
N ARG A 126 -1.75 11.42 -14.45
CA ARG A 126 -2.40 10.10 -14.39
C ARG A 126 -3.47 9.91 -15.48
N HIS A 127 -4.21 10.96 -15.85
CA HIS A 127 -5.21 10.90 -16.93
C HIS A 127 -4.58 11.03 -18.33
N ALA A 128 -3.50 11.79 -18.47
CA ALA A 128 -2.79 11.96 -19.73
C ALA A 128 -2.10 10.67 -20.20
N GLY A 129 -1.48 9.92 -19.27
CA GLY A 129 -0.81 8.64 -19.59
C GLY A 129 -1.75 7.53 -20.09
N LYS A 130 -3.05 7.56 -19.73
CA LYS A 130 -4.05 6.61 -20.25
C LYS A 130 -4.43 6.85 -21.71
N ARG A 131 -4.28 8.07 -22.24
CA ARG A 131 -4.63 8.41 -23.63
C ARG A 131 -3.54 8.10 -24.64
N GLN A 132 -2.31 7.89 -24.19
CA GLN A 132 -1.15 7.69 -25.07
C GLN A 132 -0.84 6.21 -25.36
N ARG A 133 -1.64 5.28 -24.79
CA ARG A 133 -1.52 3.82 -24.95
C ARG A 133 -2.69 3.19 -25.74
N MET A 134 -3.51 4.00 -26.41
CA MET A 134 -4.50 3.56 -27.41
C MET A 134 -3.98 3.90 -28.80
#